data_AF-A0A2N2FHZ7-F1
#
_entry.id   AF-A0A2N2FHZ7-F1
#
_cell.length_a   1.000
_cell.length_b   1.000
_cell.length_c   1.000
_cell.angle_alpha   90.00
_cell.angle_beta   90.00
_cell.angle_gamma   90.00
#
_symmetry.space_group_name_H-M   'P 1'
#
loop_
_entity.id
_entity.type
_entity.pdbx_description
1 polymer ?
#
loop_
_entity_poly.entity_id
_entity_poly.type
_entity_poly.pdbx_seq_one_letter_code
_entity_poly.pdbx_strand_id
1 'polypeptide(L)'
;MALFTSGKTKPAEDETKNDPRLGLAKDHYMAGRFKIVTLDSVPTREVLGTFGLIVCRSYNFDNAFYGLIAQALEVNADAILGYRESVAFHPEGDKYYSCYGTAVRLKPMK
;
A
#
# COMPACT_ATOMS: atom_id res chain seq x y z
N MET A 1 1.98 44.29 5.44
CA MET A 1 1.42 43.16 4.69
C MET A 1 2.58 42.39 4.08
N ALA A 2 2.83 41.16 4.54
CA ALA A 2 3.88 40.32 3.95
C ALA A 2 3.28 39.57 2.75
N LEU A 3 3.83 39.79 1.55
CA LEU A 3 3.52 39.01 0.36
C LEU A 3 4.22 37.65 0.48
N PHE A 4 3.43 36.59 0.67
CA PHE A 4 3.90 35.22 0.50
C PHE A 4 3.95 34.91 -1.00
N THR A 5 5.13 35.05 -1.60
CA THR A 5 5.38 34.52 -2.94
C THR A 5 5.49 33.01 -2.84
N SER A 6 4.42 32.30 -3.21
CA SER A 6 4.44 30.84 -3.36
C SER A 6 5.46 30.47 -4.44
N GLY A 7 6.64 30.05 -4.01
CA GLY A 7 7.60 29.38 -4.85
C GLY A 7 6.99 28.05 -5.24
N LYS A 8 6.77 27.84 -6.54
CA LYS A 8 6.38 26.52 -7.07
C LYS A 8 7.55 25.57 -6.87
N THR A 9 7.61 24.92 -5.73
CA THR A 9 8.39 23.70 -5.54
C THR A 9 7.86 22.72 -6.57
N LYS A 10 8.70 22.39 -7.56
CA LYS A 10 8.40 21.32 -8.50
C LYS A 10 8.08 20.08 -7.66
N PRO A 11 6.96 19.38 -7.91
CA PRO A 11 6.69 18.15 -7.17
C PRO A 11 7.89 17.22 -7.39
N ALA A 12 8.36 16.61 -6.33
CA ALA A 12 9.34 15.53 -6.38
C ALA A 12 8.68 14.33 -7.09
N GLU A 13 8.52 14.43 -8.40
CA GLU A 13 7.70 13.54 -9.21
C GLU A 13 8.49 12.42 -9.89
N ASP A 14 9.82 12.36 -9.71
CA ASP A 14 10.67 11.53 -10.59
C ASP A 14 11.46 10.40 -9.95
N GLU A 15 11.50 10.23 -8.62
CA GLU A 15 12.30 9.13 -8.04
C GLU A 15 11.58 7.77 -7.98
N THR A 16 10.26 7.73 -8.21
CA THR A 16 9.48 6.48 -8.04
C THR A 16 9.08 5.78 -9.34
N LYS A 17 9.51 6.30 -10.50
CA LYS A 17 8.97 5.84 -11.80
C LYS A 17 9.38 4.43 -12.24
N ASN A 18 10.28 3.72 -11.55
CA ASN A 18 10.70 2.37 -11.95
C ASN A 18 11.14 1.48 -10.78
N ASP A 19 10.34 1.34 -9.73
CA ASP A 19 10.57 0.22 -8.80
C ASP A 19 9.96 -1.06 -9.41
N PRO A 20 10.76 -2.04 -9.88
CA PRO A 20 10.24 -3.27 -10.48
C PRO A 20 9.34 -4.06 -9.53
N ARG A 21 9.47 -3.86 -8.21
CA ARG A 21 8.62 -4.51 -7.21
C ARG A 21 7.18 -4.01 -7.27
N LEU A 22 6.97 -2.75 -7.63
CA LEU A 22 5.62 -2.19 -7.80
C LEU A 22 4.92 -2.80 -9.00
N GLY A 23 5.65 -3.05 -10.10
CA GLY A 23 5.13 -3.75 -11.27
C GLY A 23 4.67 -5.17 -10.91
N LEU A 24 5.52 -5.94 -10.23
CA LEU A 24 5.17 -7.29 -9.77
C LEU A 24 3.96 -7.27 -8.82
N ALA A 25 3.93 -6.37 -7.85
CA ALA A 25 2.83 -6.24 -6.91
C ALA A 25 1.50 -5.92 -7.62
N LYS A 26 1.54 -5.01 -8.60
CA LYS A 26 0.40 -4.68 -9.45
C LYS A 26 -0.09 -5.89 -10.24
N ASP A 27 0.81 -6.65 -10.85
CA ASP A 27 0.45 -7.84 -11.62
C ASP A 27 -0.17 -8.93 -10.75
N HIS A 28 0.34 -9.14 -9.53
CA HIS A 28 -0.23 -10.08 -8.58
C HIS A 28 -1.63 -9.68 -8.12
N TYR A 29 -1.84 -8.39 -7.87
CA TYR A 29 -3.14 -7.86 -7.49
C TYR A 29 -4.16 -7.99 -8.63
N MET A 30 -3.81 -7.52 -9.83
CA MET A 30 -4.70 -7.50 -10.99
C MET A 30 -5.05 -8.91 -11.49
N ALA A 31 -4.13 -9.87 -11.32
CA ALA A 31 -4.41 -11.27 -11.62
C ALA A 31 -5.24 -11.99 -10.53
N GLY A 32 -5.61 -11.30 -9.44
CA GLY A 32 -6.35 -11.89 -8.32
C GLY A 32 -5.55 -12.92 -7.51
N ARG A 33 -4.21 -12.96 -7.69
CA ARG A 33 -3.32 -13.90 -6.98
C ARG A 33 -3.01 -13.46 -5.56
N PHE A 34 -3.11 -12.17 -5.27
CA PHE A 34 -2.89 -11.61 -3.95
C PHE A 34 -4.17 -11.00 -3.40
N LYS A 35 -4.59 -11.42 -2.20
CA LYS A 35 -5.85 -10.97 -1.60
C LYS A 35 -5.62 -9.81 -0.65
N ILE A 36 -6.38 -8.74 -0.82
CA ILE A 36 -6.46 -7.64 0.15
C ILE A 36 -7.91 -7.46 0.57
N VAL A 37 -8.14 -7.42 1.88
CA VAL A 37 -9.49 -7.30 2.43
C VAL A 37 -9.51 -6.30 3.58
N THR A 38 -10.62 -5.58 3.68
CA THR A 38 -10.90 -4.62 4.76
C THR A 38 -11.43 -5.31 6.02
N LEU A 39 -11.76 -6.60 5.92
CA LEU A 39 -12.23 -7.48 6.99
C LEU A 39 -11.04 -8.06 7.77
N ASP A 40 -11.32 -8.49 9.00
CA ASP A 40 -10.33 -9.12 9.89
C ASP A 40 -10.05 -10.58 9.53
N SER A 41 -10.75 -11.12 8.52
CA SER A 41 -10.60 -12.49 8.03
C SER A 41 -10.90 -12.57 6.53
N VAL A 42 -10.36 -13.60 5.86
CA VAL A 42 -10.73 -13.92 4.48
C VAL A 42 -11.91 -14.87 4.50
N PRO A 43 -13.05 -14.54 3.86
CA PRO A 43 -14.15 -15.49 3.74
C PRO A 43 -13.63 -16.79 3.12
N THR A 44 -14.01 -17.94 3.69
CA THR A 44 -13.65 -19.30 3.23
C THR A 44 -12.21 -19.78 3.50
N ARG A 45 -11.31 -18.96 4.08
CA ARG A 45 -9.93 -19.39 4.39
C ARG A 45 -9.52 -18.99 5.79
N GLU A 46 -8.90 -19.92 6.49
CA GLU A 46 -8.31 -19.65 7.81
C GLU A 46 -6.91 -19.04 7.69
N VAL A 47 -6.57 -18.19 8.64
CA VAL A 47 -5.22 -17.64 8.81
C VAL A 47 -4.34 -18.72 9.46
N LEU A 48 -3.22 -19.05 8.82
CA LEU A 48 -2.21 -19.96 9.36
C LEU A 48 -1.26 -19.23 10.31
N GLY A 49 -0.91 -17.98 9.98
CA GLY A 49 0.00 -17.18 10.78
C GLY A 49 0.01 -15.72 10.32
N THR A 50 0.48 -14.85 11.21
CA THR A 50 0.53 -13.40 11.01
C THR A 50 1.98 -12.93 11.01
N PHE A 51 2.37 -12.14 10.00
CA PHE A 51 3.69 -11.52 9.95
C PHE A 51 3.74 -10.20 10.72
N GLY A 52 2.60 -9.51 10.79
CA GLY A 52 2.46 -8.25 11.53
C GLY A 52 1.85 -7.15 10.68
N LEU A 53 1.82 -5.95 11.25
CA LEU A 53 1.36 -4.74 10.59
C LEU A 53 2.39 -4.30 9.54
N ILE A 54 1.92 -4.02 8.34
CA ILE A 54 2.69 -3.41 7.26
C ILE A 54 2.10 -2.05 6.88
N VAL A 55 2.95 -1.16 6.38
CA VAL A 55 2.55 0.20 6.00
C VAL A 55 3.40 0.70 4.84
N CYS A 56 2.74 1.33 3.87
CA CYS A 56 3.42 2.05 2.81
C CYS A 56 2.74 3.41 2.61
N ARG A 57 3.55 4.44 2.40
CA ARG A 57 3.10 5.82 2.31
C ARG A 57 3.80 6.53 1.17
N SER A 58 3.06 7.38 0.46
CA SER A 58 3.56 8.06 -0.72
C SER A 58 2.66 9.23 -1.09
N TYR A 59 3.22 10.22 -1.78
CA TYR A 59 2.44 11.30 -2.42
C TYR A 59 1.65 10.82 -3.65
N ASN A 60 2.03 9.67 -4.21
CA ASN A 60 1.27 8.96 -5.24
C ASN A 60 0.57 7.74 -4.63
N PHE A 61 -0.74 7.63 -4.86
CA PHE A 61 -1.58 6.53 -4.35
C PHE A 61 -1.11 5.15 -4.83
N ASP A 62 -0.82 4.99 -6.13
CA ASP A 62 -0.41 3.70 -6.69
C ASP A 62 0.87 3.20 -6.00
N ASN A 63 1.81 4.10 -5.72
CA ASN A 63 3.04 3.74 -5.02
C ASN A 63 2.76 3.34 -3.56
N ALA A 64 1.83 4.02 -2.87
CA ALA A 64 1.43 3.63 -1.51
C ALA A 64 0.72 2.26 -1.50
N PHE A 65 -0.20 2.04 -2.43
CA PHE A 65 -1.00 0.82 -2.51
C PHE A 65 -0.18 -0.39 -2.96
N TYR A 66 0.48 -0.31 -4.12
CA TYR A 66 1.29 -1.42 -4.63
C TYR A 66 2.57 -1.60 -3.80
N GLY A 67 3.09 -0.54 -3.17
CA GLY A 67 4.21 -0.66 -2.23
C GLY A 67 3.85 -1.45 -0.98
N LEU A 68 2.60 -1.33 -0.49
CA LEU A 68 2.10 -2.17 0.60
C LEU A 68 2.06 -3.65 0.19
N ILE A 69 1.57 -3.92 -1.01
CA ILE A 69 1.50 -5.29 -1.56
C ILE A 69 2.91 -5.86 -1.77
N ALA A 70 3.85 -5.05 -2.28
CA ALA A 70 5.24 -5.45 -2.46
C ALA A 70 5.88 -5.87 -1.12
N GLN A 71 5.70 -5.09 -0.05
CA GLN A 71 6.18 -5.46 1.29
C GLN A 71 5.57 -6.77 1.78
N ALA A 72 4.28 -7.01 1.52
CA ALA A 72 3.63 -8.26 1.90
C ALA A 72 4.19 -9.46 1.12
N LEU A 73 4.47 -9.29 -0.18
CA LEU A 73 5.08 -10.31 -1.02
C LEU A 73 6.51 -10.64 -0.57
N GLU A 74 7.30 -9.65 -0.13
CA GLU A 74 8.66 -9.87 0.39
C GLU A 74 8.69 -10.80 1.60
N VAL A 75 7.67 -10.74 2.47
CA VAL A 75 7.53 -11.66 3.62
C VAL A 75 6.78 -12.95 3.27
N ASN A 76 6.49 -13.18 1.99
CA ASN A 76 5.72 -14.33 1.49
C ASN A 76 4.33 -14.43 2.17
N ALA A 77 3.67 -13.30 2.38
CA ALA A 77 2.27 -13.27 2.78
C ALA A 77 1.38 -13.67 1.61
N ASP A 78 0.23 -14.27 1.93
CA ASP A 78 -0.79 -14.63 0.93
C ASP A 78 -1.87 -13.56 0.83
N ALA A 79 -2.05 -12.79 1.91
CA ALA A 79 -3.07 -11.76 1.98
C ALA A 79 -2.71 -10.62 2.95
N ILE A 80 -3.41 -9.50 2.78
CA ILE A 80 -3.47 -8.39 3.73
C ILE A 80 -4.90 -8.32 4.28
N LEU A 81 -5.02 -8.39 5.61
CA LEU A 81 -6.29 -8.24 6.34
C LEU A 81 -6.38 -6.87 6.99
N GLY A 82 -7.60 -6.46 7.31
CA GLY A 82 -7.86 -5.19 7.97
C GLY A 82 -7.30 -4.00 7.19
N TYR A 83 -7.30 -4.09 5.85
CA TYR A 83 -6.80 -3.01 5.00
C TYR A 83 -7.54 -1.70 5.29
N ARG A 84 -6.74 -0.64 5.41
CA ARG A 84 -7.20 0.72 5.63
C ARG A 84 -6.29 1.67 4.88
N GLU A 85 -6.87 2.78 4.47
CA GLU A 85 -6.17 3.88 3.85
C GLU A 85 -6.57 5.19 4.50
N SER A 86 -5.61 6.09 4.59
CA SER A 86 -5.84 7.47 5.01
C SER A 86 -5.11 8.42 4.07
N VAL A 87 -5.67 9.62 3.93
CA VAL A 87 -5.09 10.70 3.14
C VAL A 87 -4.89 11.88 4.07
N ALA A 88 -3.64 12.29 4.25
CA ALA A 88 -3.30 13.52 4.93
C ALA A 88 -3.13 14.63 3.90
N PHE A 89 -3.62 15.82 4.22
CA PHE A 89 -3.48 17.01 3.39
C PHE A 89 -2.43 17.93 4.02
N HIS A 90 -1.35 18.18 3.30
CA HIS A 90 -0.37 19.19 3.69
C HIS A 90 -1.01 20.58 3.55
N PRO A 91 -0.67 21.58 4.39
CA PRO A 91 -1.20 22.94 4.27
C PRO A 91 -1.00 23.59 2.89
N GLU A 92 0.00 23.12 2.13
CA GLU A 92 0.28 23.58 0.77
C GLU A 92 -0.60 22.92 -0.32
N GLY A 93 -1.45 21.96 0.06
CA GLY A 93 -2.40 21.27 -0.83
C GLY A 93 -1.98 19.86 -1.26
N ASP A 94 -0.75 19.45 -0.94
CA ASP A 94 -0.27 18.11 -1.28
C ASP A 94 -1.02 17.01 -0.51
N LYS A 95 -1.27 15.89 -1.19
CA LYS A 95 -1.90 14.71 -0.61
C LYS A 95 -0.84 13.68 -0.28
N TYR A 96 -0.87 13.17 0.94
CA TYR A 96 0.00 12.10 1.38
C TYR A 96 -0.84 10.87 1.75
N TYR A 97 -0.72 9.83 0.94
CA TYR A 97 -1.47 8.59 1.07
C TYR A 97 -0.74 7.66 2.03
N SER A 98 -1.50 7.03 2.93
CA SER A 98 -1.01 5.99 3.83
C SER A 98 -1.90 4.76 3.70
N CYS A 99 -1.32 3.65 3.24
CA CYS A 99 -1.96 2.36 3.12
C CYS A 99 -1.38 1.43 4.19
N TYR A 100 -2.22 0.76 4.98
CA TYR A 100 -1.78 -0.13 6.04
C TYR A 100 -2.72 -1.32 6.21
N GLY A 101 -2.20 -2.39 6.80
CA GLY A 101 -2.94 -3.61 7.07
C GLY A 101 -2.06 -4.65 7.72
N THR A 102 -2.61 -5.84 7.96
CA THR A 102 -1.90 -6.95 8.57
C THR A 102 -1.56 -7.99 7.52
N ALA A 103 -0.26 -8.25 7.32
CA ALA A 103 0.21 -9.29 6.42
C ALA A 103 0.03 -10.67 7.07
N VAL A 104 -0.62 -11.59 6.36
CA VAL A 104 -0.93 -12.93 6.88
C VAL A 104 -0.61 -14.03 5.87
N ARG A 105 -0.34 -15.21 6.39
CA ARG A 105 -0.31 -16.47 5.63
C ARG A 105 -1.64 -17.18 5.81
N LEU A 106 -2.22 -17.65 4.72
CA LEU A 106 -3.49 -18.39 4.73
C LEU A 106 -3.22 -19.90 4.69
N LYS A 107 -4.13 -20.68 5.26
CA LYS A 107 -4.09 -22.13 5.06
C LYS A 107 -4.35 -22.46 3.58
N PRO A 108 -3.70 -23.50 3.03
CA PRO A 108 -4.06 -24.05 1.72
C PRO A 108 -5.55 -24.41 1.70
N MET A 109 -6.24 -24.16 0.58
CA MET A 109 -7.59 -24.69 0.41
C MET A 109 -7.50 -26.21 0.28
N LYS A 110 -8.34 -26.92 1.04
CA LYS A 110 -8.51 -28.36 0.90
C LYS A 110 -9.35 -28.69 -0.32
#